data_AF-A0A1M3CLL2-F1
#
_entry.id   AF-A0A1M3CLL2-F1
#
_cell.length_a   1.000
_cell.length_b   1.000
_cell.length_c   1.000
_cell.angle_alpha   90.00
_cell.angle_beta   90.00
_cell.angle_gamma   90.00
#
_symmetry.space_group_name_H-M   'P 1'
#
loop_
_entity.id
_entity.type
_entity.pdbx_description
1 polymer ?
#
loop_
_entity_poly.entity_id
_entity_poly.type
_entity_poly.pdbx_seq_one_letter_code
_entity_poly.pdbx_strand_id
1 'polypeptide(L)'
;MSAAAIAYLGGRYRFIDRTSQVGIHRFSLGPSFQGDVDRAQMLSATVVEYIQSMGVSTDLFALASDVPADDILIVPHETLRRLGVVNDGQGATNWSIEAIEGALYLKGTRETVFGIQKFLIVFPREGDPYLHIIFEGGELVDQILVMDVDRLAIDDELVHLSDLRISRINDNGYINCTYSLNNEILLRIQKAKTVGYTLQHSTDAAVYVGFQTMRFDAELKLQGLLGVFYRAIS
;
A
#
# COMPACT_ATOMS: atom_id res chain seq x y z
N MET A 1 -4.48 -8.50 -27.77
CA MET A 1 -3.55 -8.23 -26.65
C MET A 1 -3.23 -6.75 -26.43
N SER A 2 -3.42 -5.83 -27.38
CA SER A 2 -3.12 -4.40 -27.16
C SER A 2 -4.24 -3.61 -26.42
N ALA A 3 -5.41 -3.39 -27.04
CA ALA A 3 -6.51 -2.66 -26.39
C ALA A 3 -7.03 -3.35 -25.09
N ALA A 4 -6.90 -4.67 -25.01
CA ALA A 4 -7.24 -5.45 -23.82
C ALA A 4 -6.31 -5.15 -22.63
N ALA A 5 -5.03 -4.87 -22.87
CA ALA A 5 -4.09 -4.46 -21.81
C ALA A 5 -4.49 -3.09 -21.24
N ILE A 6 -4.82 -2.12 -22.11
CA ILE A 6 -5.32 -0.80 -21.66
C ILE A 6 -6.65 -0.92 -20.91
N ALA A 7 -7.58 -1.72 -21.42
CA ALA A 7 -8.85 -1.97 -20.72
C ALA A 7 -8.64 -2.62 -19.34
N TYR A 8 -7.67 -3.54 -19.23
CA TYR A 8 -7.28 -4.15 -17.96
C TYR A 8 -6.72 -3.11 -16.97
N LEU A 9 -5.88 -2.17 -17.43
CA LEU A 9 -5.34 -1.11 -16.58
C LEU A 9 -6.44 -0.22 -15.98
N GLY A 10 -7.58 -0.08 -16.66
CA GLY A 10 -8.74 0.69 -16.20
C GLY A 10 -9.44 0.12 -14.96
N GLY A 11 -9.16 -1.12 -14.58
CA GLY A 11 -9.62 -1.67 -13.30
C GLY A 11 -8.88 -1.03 -12.13
N ARG A 12 -9.60 -0.63 -11.07
CA ARG A 12 -9.00 -0.13 -9.82
C ARG A 12 -8.20 -1.21 -9.09
N TYR A 13 -8.75 -2.42 -9.06
CA TYR A 13 -8.15 -3.61 -8.47
C TYR A 13 -7.91 -4.63 -9.57
N ARG A 14 -6.67 -5.07 -9.70
CA ARG A 14 -6.18 -5.81 -10.86
C ARG A 14 -5.49 -7.09 -10.40
N PHE A 15 -6.12 -8.20 -10.76
CA PHE A 15 -5.68 -9.55 -10.48
C PHE A 15 -5.30 -10.24 -11.77
N ILE A 16 -4.27 -11.06 -11.73
CA ILE A 16 -4.00 -12.00 -12.81
C ILE A 16 -3.41 -13.27 -12.20
N ASP A 17 -3.97 -14.42 -12.57
CA ASP A 17 -3.44 -15.70 -12.13
C ASP A 17 -2.03 -15.94 -12.75
N ARG A 18 -1.28 -16.89 -12.18
CA ARG A 18 0.11 -17.18 -12.63
C ARG A 18 0.19 -17.87 -13.99
N THR A 19 -0.90 -18.39 -14.51
CA THR A 19 -0.97 -19.09 -15.81
C THR A 19 -1.38 -18.14 -16.94
N SER A 20 -2.00 -17.02 -16.60
CA SER A 20 -2.40 -15.94 -17.51
C SER A 20 -1.19 -15.08 -17.93
N GLN A 21 -1.22 -14.60 -19.17
CA GLN A 21 -0.15 -13.80 -19.76
C GLN A 21 -0.64 -12.39 -20.11
N VAL A 22 0.20 -11.37 -19.84
CA VAL A 22 -0.02 -10.00 -20.34
C VAL A 22 0.98 -9.73 -21.44
N GLY A 23 0.48 -9.57 -22.66
CA GLY A 23 1.25 -9.10 -23.80
C GLY A 23 1.10 -7.59 -23.96
N ILE A 24 2.22 -6.88 -24.12
CA ILE A 24 2.24 -5.47 -24.49
C ILE A 24 2.83 -5.29 -25.89
N HIS A 25 2.40 -4.23 -26.56
CA HIS A 25 2.88 -3.83 -27.89
C HIS A 25 3.16 -2.33 -27.89
N ARG A 26 3.94 -1.89 -28.88
CA ARG A 26 4.14 -0.48 -29.14
C ARG A 26 2.82 0.25 -29.37
N PHE A 27 2.63 1.32 -28.61
CA PHE A 27 1.55 2.27 -28.87
C PHE A 27 1.79 2.93 -30.22
N SER A 28 0.89 2.71 -31.17
CA SER A 28 0.96 3.28 -32.50
C SER A 28 -0.37 3.89 -32.90
N LEU A 29 -0.28 5.02 -33.60
CA LEU A 29 -1.41 5.59 -34.31
C LEU A 29 -1.65 4.78 -35.60
N GLY A 30 -2.92 4.59 -35.96
CA GLY A 30 -3.28 3.91 -37.20
C GLY A 30 -2.73 4.62 -38.46
N PRO A 31 -2.75 3.95 -39.63
CA PRO A 31 -2.15 4.46 -40.87
C PRO A 31 -2.66 5.85 -41.28
N SER A 32 -3.89 6.19 -40.90
CA SER A 32 -4.56 7.47 -41.16
C SER A 32 -3.95 8.68 -40.44
N PHE A 33 -2.94 8.46 -39.58
CA PHE A 33 -2.26 9.51 -38.81
C PHE A 33 -0.73 9.48 -39.00
N GLN A 34 -0.23 8.69 -39.97
CA GLN A 34 1.20 8.68 -40.30
C GLN A 34 1.64 10.06 -40.84
N GLY A 35 2.52 10.73 -40.11
CA GLY A 35 3.12 12.02 -40.48
C GLY A 35 2.76 13.20 -39.56
N ASP A 36 1.83 13.03 -38.63
CA ASP A 36 1.41 14.08 -37.68
C ASP A 36 2.11 13.90 -36.33
N VAL A 37 3.33 14.47 -36.24
CA VAL A 37 4.20 14.37 -35.06
C VAL A 37 3.53 14.96 -33.82
N ASP A 38 2.80 16.06 -33.96
CA ASP A 38 2.15 16.76 -32.85
C ASP A 38 1.02 15.90 -32.25
N ARG A 39 0.23 15.23 -33.10
CA ARG A 39 -0.79 14.28 -32.62
C ARG A 39 -0.20 13.03 -31.97
N ALA A 40 0.93 12.53 -32.48
CA ALA A 40 1.63 11.39 -31.87
C ALA A 40 2.15 11.73 -30.47
N GLN A 41 2.66 12.94 -30.28
CA GLN A 41 3.13 13.43 -28.98
C GLN A 41 1.97 13.60 -27.99
N MET A 42 0.86 14.22 -28.41
CA MET A 42 -0.33 14.37 -27.56
C MET A 42 -0.88 13.01 -27.11
N LEU A 43 -1.01 12.04 -28.03
CA LEU A 43 -1.47 10.70 -27.66
C LEU A 43 -0.53 10.02 -26.67
N SER A 44 0.79 10.13 -26.88
CA SER A 44 1.78 9.54 -25.98
C SER A 44 1.65 10.14 -24.57
N ALA A 45 1.48 11.45 -24.46
CA ALA A 45 1.23 12.12 -23.19
C ALA A 45 -0.07 11.62 -22.52
N THR A 46 -1.16 11.50 -23.27
CA THR A 46 -2.43 10.96 -22.74
C THR A 46 -2.30 9.53 -22.24
N VAL A 47 -1.57 8.67 -22.95
CA VAL A 47 -1.33 7.28 -22.50
C VAL A 47 -0.50 7.24 -21.23
N VAL A 48 0.56 8.06 -21.14
CA VAL A 48 1.40 8.16 -19.94
C VAL A 48 0.59 8.68 -18.75
N GLU A 49 -0.21 9.72 -18.94
CA GLU A 49 -1.10 10.27 -17.92
C GLU A 49 -2.11 9.21 -17.45
N TYR A 50 -2.71 8.47 -18.37
CA TYR A 50 -3.62 7.38 -18.05
C TYR A 50 -2.94 6.30 -17.20
N ILE A 51 -1.78 5.79 -17.64
CA ILE A 51 -0.98 4.79 -16.91
C ILE A 51 -0.70 5.28 -15.48
N GLN A 52 -0.23 6.51 -15.34
CA GLN A 52 0.09 7.10 -14.05
C GLN A 52 -1.15 7.25 -13.16
N SER A 53 -2.29 7.69 -13.72
CA SER A 53 -3.54 7.86 -12.98
C SER A 53 -4.10 6.53 -12.45
N MET A 54 -3.79 5.42 -13.13
CA MET A 54 -4.16 4.06 -12.69
C MET A 54 -3.18 3.46 -11.66
N GLY A 55 -2.18 4.24 -11.20
CA GLY A 55 -1.18 3.79 -10.23
C GLY A 55 -0.14 2.84 -10.81
N VAL A 56 0.08 2.90 -12.13
CA VAL A 56 1.02 2.06 -12.87
C VAL A 56 2.27 2.89 -13.19
N SER A 57 3.45 2.28 -13.12
CA SER A 57 4.71 2.93 -13.48
C SER A 57 4.71 3.31 -14.96
N THR A 58 5.17 4.53 -15.25
CA THR A 58 5.35 5.03 -16.62
C THR A 58 6.43 4.25 -17.38
N ASP A 59 7.28 3.47 -16.70
CA ASP A 59 8.20 2.51 -17.31
C ASP A 59 7.47 1.47 -18.19
N LEU A 60 6.18 1.21 -17.93
CA LEU A 60 5.37 0.36 -18.80
C LEU A 60 5.27 0.95 -20.22
N PHE A 61 5.16 2.27 -20.34
CA PHE A 61 5.11 2.95 -21.63
C PHE A 61 6.46 2.85 -22.36
N ALA A 62 7.57 3.03 -21.64
CA ALA A 62 8.91 2.85 -22.19
C ALA A 62 9.10 1.41 -22.69
N LEU A 63 8.76 0.43 -21.84
CA LEU A 63 8.85 -1.00 -22.18
C LEU A 63 8.01 -1.35 -23.42
N ALA A 64 6.81 -0.80 -23.53
CA ALA A 64 5.95 -0.99 -24.70
C ALA A 64 6.54 -0.33 -25.96
N SER A 65 7.13 0.86 -25.81
CA SER A 65 7.70 1.63 -26.93
C SER A 65 8.91 0.96 -27.58
N ASP A 66 9.67 0.19 -26.79
CA ASP A 66 10.81 -0.59 -27.26
C ASP A 66 10.43 -1.87 -28.03
N VAL A 67 9.15 -2.29 -27.97
CA VAL A 67 8.67 -3.46 -28.71
C VAL A 67 8.59 -3.12 -30.22
N PRO A 68 9.10 -3.99 -31.13
CA PRO A 68 8.89 -3.83 -32.56
C PRO A 68 7.40 -3.72 -32.95
N ALA A 69 7.11 -3.09 -34.08
CA ALA A 69 5.73 -2.80 -34.51
C ALA A 69 4.87 -4.06 -34.69
N ASP A 70 5.52 -5.14 -35.09
CA ASP A 70 4.98 -6.43 -35.50
C ASP A 70 5.17 -7.51 -34.43
N ASP A 71 5.65 -7.14 -33.23
CA ASP A 71 5.98 -8.07 -32.15
C ASP A 71 5.15 -7.80 -30.87
N ILE A 72 5.12 -8.78 -29.97
CA ILE A 72 4.46 -8.73 -28.66
C ILE A 72 5.48 -9.10 -27.58
N LEU A 73 5.64 -8.23 -26.58
CA LEU A 73 6.38 -8.60 -25.39
C LEU A 73 5.43 -9.23 -24.36
N ILE A 74 5.64 -10.50 -24.04
CA ILE A 74 5.01 -11.12 -22.87
C ILE A 74 5.76 -10.72 -21.62
N VAL A 75 5.11 -9.95 -20.75
CA VAL A 75 5.75 -9.37 -19.57
C VAL A 75 5.71 -10.37 -18.41
N PRO A 76 6.85 -10.69 -17.77
CA PRO A 76 6.88 -11.58 -16.60
C PRO A 76 6.02 -11.04 -15.45
N HIS A 77 5.37 -11.94 -14.70
CA HIS A 77 4.46 -11.59 -13.60
C HIS A 77 5.11 -10.68 -12.54
N GLU A 78 6.36 -10.94 -12.19
CA GLU A 78 7.12 -10.10 -11.27
C GLU A 78 7.31 -8.67 -11.79
N THR A 79 7.50 -8.52 -13.10
CA THR A 79 7.58 -7.20 -13.74
C THR A 79 6.23 -6.51 -13.74
N LEU A 80 5.13 -7.24 -14.00
CA LEU A 80 3.78 -6.69 -13.91
C LEU A 80 3.47 -6.15 -12.51
N ARG A 81 3.87 -6.87 -11.45
CA ARG A 81 3.74 -6.40 -10.06
C ARG A 81 4.61 -5.18 -9.78
N ARG A 82 5.89 -5.23 -10.17
CA ARG A 82 6.83 -4.12 -9.97
C ARG A 82 6.34 -2.83 -10.64
N LEU A 83 5.73 -2.96 -11.82
CA LEU A 83 5.16 -1.84 -12.57
C LEU A 83 3.76 -1.43 -12.06
N GLY A 84 3.16 -2.13 -11.10
CA GLY A 84 1.80 -1.83 -10.62
C GLY A 84 0.68 -2.20 -11.59
N VAL A 85 0.99 -2.92 -12.68
CA VAL A 85 -0.02 -3.46 -13.61
C VAL A 85 -0.92 -4.45 -12.88
N VAL A 86 -0.31 -5.34 -12.09
CA VAL A 86 -0.99 -6.24 -11.16
C VAL A 86 -0.79 -5.68 -9.76
N ASN A 87 -1.89 -5.42 -9.06
CA ASN A 87 -1.85 -4.86 -7.70
C ASN A 87 -2.49 -5.77 -6.66
N ASP A 88 -2.97 -6.96 -7.05
CA ASP A 88 -3.51 -7.99 -6.16
C ASP A 88 -4.55 -7.44 -5.17
N GLY A 89 -5.35 -6.47 -5.62
CA GLY A 89 -6.41 -5.84 -4.82
C GLY A 89 -5.95 -4.77 -3.84
N GLN A 90 -4.69 -4.32 -3.94
CA GLN A 90 -4.09 -3.33 -3.06
C GLN A 90 -3.91 -2.00 -3.79
N GLY A 91 -4.43 -0.92 -3.22
CA GLY A 91 -4.14 0.44 -3.66
C GLY A 91 -2.74 0.91 -3.23
N ALA A 92 -2.38 2.12 -3.66
CA ALA A 92 -1.17 2.78 -3.18
C ALA A 92 -1.27 3.09 -1.67
N THR A 93 -0.13 3.02 -0.98
CA THR A 93 -0.02 3.49 0.40
C THR A 93 0.28 4.99 0.40
N ASN A 94 -0.51 5.77 1.13
CA ASN A 94 -0.32 7.21 1.26
C ASN A 94 0.04 7.56 2.70
N TRP A 95 1.06 8.39 2.88
CA TRP A 95 1.51 8.84 4.20
C TRP A 95 1.35 10.35 4.39
N SER A 96 0.61 10.76 5.41
CA SER A 96 0.40 12.15 5.80
C SER A 96 0.73 12.39 7.27
N ILE A 97 1.08 13.63 7.62
CA ILE A 97 1.05 14.09 9.02
C ILE A 97 -0.26 14.85 9.20
N GLU A 98 -1.03 14.48 10.21
CA GLU A 98 -2.30 15.10 10.53
C GLU A 98 -2.36 15.51 12.00
N ALA A 99 -3.29 16.41 12.30
CA ALA A 99 -3.52 16.94 13.63
C ALA A 99 -4.95 16.63 14.07
N ILE A 100 -5.10 16.30 15.33
CA ILE A 100 -6.38 16.32 16.04
C ILE A 100 -6.18 17.13 17.33
N GLU A 101 -7.27 17.50 18.00
CA GLU A 101 -7.17 18.20 19.28
C GLU A 101 -6.25 17.43 20.24
N GLY A 102 -5.15 18.07 20.67
CA GLY A 102 -4.20 17.51 21.61
C GLY A 102 -3.21 16.48 21.06
N ALA A 103 -3.14 16.22 19.74
CA ALA A 103 -2.15 15.28 19.18
C ALA A 103 -1.77 15.58 17.73
N LEU A 104 -0.54 15.22 17.36
CA LEU A 104 -0.14 15.05 15.96
C LEU A 104 0.04 13.56 15.68
N TYR A 105 -0.19 13.13 14.45
CA TYR A 105 0.01 11.73 14.10
C TYR A 105 0.50 11.55 12.66
N LEU A 106 1.34 10.54 12.48
CA LEU A 106 1.69 10.03 11.18
C LEU A 106 0.62 9.02 10.76
N LYS A 107 -0.05 9.23 9.63
CA LYS A 107 -1.08 8.34 9.10
C LYS A 107 -0.63 7.72 7.79
N GLY A 108 -0.51 6.40 7.77
CA GLY A 108 -0.48 5.59 6.57
C GLY A 108 -1.88 5.11 6.23
N THR A 109 -2.34 5.28 4.99
CA THR A 109 -3.61 4.72 4.51
C THR A 109 -3.43 3.94 3.23
N ARG A 110 -4.22 2.87 3.08
CA ARG A 110 -4.33 2.10 1.84
C ARG A 110 -5.74 1.58 1.68
N GLU A 111 -6.34 1.84 0.51
CA GLU A 111 -7.60 1.19 0.12
C GLU A 111 -7.31 -0.15 -0.53
N THR A 112 -8.17 -1.13 -0.25
CA THR A 112 -8.09 -2.48 -0.80
C THR A 112 -9.47 -2.98 -1.21
N VAL A 113 -9.52 -4.12 -1.90
CA VAL A 113 -10.77 -4.84 -2.14
C VAL A 113 -11.51 -5.24 -0.86
N PHE A 114 -10.80 -5.31 0.27
CA PHE A 114 -11.34 -5.66 1.58
C PHE A 114 -11.57 -4.43 2.47
N GLY A 115 -11.55 -3.23 1.89
CA GLY A 115 -11.77 -2.00 2.62
C GLY A 115 -10.49 -1.21 2.91
N ILE A 116 -10.61 -0.20 3.76
CA ILE A 116 -9.52 0.71 4.12
C ILE A 116 -8.66 0.15 5.26
N GLN A 117 -7.35 0.28 5.11
CA GLN A 117 -6.34 -0.03 6.11
C GLN A 117 -5.68 1.27 6.54
N LYS A 118 -5.54 1.48 7.86
CA LYS A 118 -4.84 2.64 8.42
C LYS A 118 -3.83 2.22 9.47
N PHE A 119 -2.66 2.84 9.39
CA PHE A 119 -1.55 2.68 10.30
C PHE A 119 -1.19 4.06 10.88
N LEU A 120 -1.51 4.31 12.16
CA LEU A 120 -1.33 5.61 12.77
C LEU A 120 -0.30 5.53 13.90
N ILE A 121 0.74 6.35 13.84
CA ILE A 121 1.62 6.60 14.99
C ILE A 121 1.19 7.94 15.57
N VAL A 122 0.58 7.91 16.75
CA VAL A 122 0.02 9.10 17.38
C VAL A 122 0.98 9.61 18.45
N PHE A 123 1.26 10.91 18.40
CA PHE A 123 2.05 11.67 19.34
C PHE A 123 1.12 12.62 20.10
N PRO A 124 0.61 12.19 21.26
CA PRO A 124 -0.21 13.06 22.10
C PRO A 124 0.64 14.21 22.67
N ARG A 125 -0.03 15.30 23.05
CA ARG A 125 0.59 16.43 23.75
C ARG A 125 1.20 16.01 25.09
N GLU A 126 0.55 15.07 25.77
CA GLU A 126 0.98 14.51 27.05
C GLU A 126 0.93 12.98 26.98
N GLY A 127 1.92 12.33 27.59
CA GLY A 127 2.08 10.88 27.57
C GLY A 127 2.94 10.38 26.41
N ASP A 128 3.08 9.06 26.34
CA ASP A 128 3.89 8.39 25.33
C ASP A 128 3.10 8.18 24.01
N PRO A 129 3.79 8.13 22.86
CA PRO A 129 3.23 7.74 21.59
C PRO A 129 2.64 6.34 21.65
N TYR A 130 1.67 6.15 20.78
CA TYR A 130 0.99 4.87 20.65
C TYR A 130 0.72 4.58 19.18
N LEU A 131 0.62 3.30 18.88
CA LEU A 131 0.20 2.80 17.59
C LEU A 131 -1.31 2.64 17.61
N HIS A 132 -1.96 3.17 16.58
CA HIS A 132 -3.38 2.98 16.37
C HIS A 132 -3.62 2.38 14.98
N ILE A 133 -4.22 1.21 14.93
CA ILE A 133 -4.49 0.46 13.71
C ILE A 133 -5.99 0.42 13.46
N ILE A 134 -6.39 0.69 12.22
CA ILE A 134 -7.79 0.64 11.80
C ILE A 134 -7.90 -0.21 10.54
N PHE A 135 -8.81 -1.18 10.53
CA PHE A 135 -9.17 -1.95 9.34
C PHE A 135 -10.60 -2.49 9.45
N GLU A 136 -11.20 -2.83 8.31
CA GLU A 136 -12.57 -3.36 8.28
C GLU A 136 -12.63 -4.81 8.75
N GLY A 137 -13.53 -5.10 9.69
CA GLY A 137 -13.77 -6.47 10.19
C GLY A 137 -14.84 -7.23 9.39
N GLY A 138 -15.64 -6.52 8.59
CA GLY A 138 -16.75 -7.10 7.83
C GLY A 138 -17.76 -7.84 8.73
N GLU A 139 -18.36 -8.90 8.19
CA GLU A 139 -19.32 -9.75 8.92
C GLU A 139 -18.68 -10.55 10.07
N LEU A 140 -17.34 -10.64 10.09
CA LEU A 140 -16.59 -11.43 11.07
C LEU A 140 -16.03 -10.56 12.21
N VAL A 141 -16.42 -9.29 12.31
CA VAL A 141 -15.85 -8.32 13.27
C VAL A 141 -15.80 -8.87 14.69
N ASP A 142 -16.89 -9.46 15.19
CA ASP A 142 -16.95 -9.99 16.55
C ASP A 142 -16.01 -11.19 16.78
N GLN A 143 -15.79 -12.01 15.75
CA GLN A 143 -14.87 -13.14 15.80
C GLN A 143 -13.40 -12.68 15.77
N ILE A 144 -13.12 -11.59 15.07
CA ILE A 144 -11.77 -11.01 14.99
C ILE A 144 -11.41 -10.32 16.32
N LEU A 145 -12.38 -9.68 16.99
CA LEU A 145 -12.15 -9.00 18.27
C LEU A 145 -11.64 -9.95 19.36
N VAL A 146 -12.04 -11.22 19.33
CA VAL A 146 -11.64 -12.23 20.32
C VAL A 146 -10.34 -12.97 19.98
N MET A 147 -9.62 -12.57 18.94
CA MET A 147 -8.30 -13.14 18.61
C MET A 147 -7.22 -12.71 19.63
N ASP A 148 -6.35 -13.62 20.02
CA ASP A 148 -5.43 -13.40 21.15
C ASP A 148 -4.09 -12.76 20.78
N VAL A 149 -3.62 -13.00 19.55
CA VAL A 149 -2.25 -12.66 19.14
C VAL A 149 -2.25 -11.46 18.20
N ASP A 150 -1.66 -10.38 18.67
CA ASP A 150 -1.42 -9.14 17.93
C ASP A 150 0.05 -9.07 17.55
N ARG A 151 0.34 -8.84 16.27
CA ARG A 151 1.71 -8.69 15.78
C ARG A 151 1.82 -7.52 14.82
N LEU A 152 2.93 -6.80 14.91
CA LEU A 152 3.36 -5.84 13.92
C LEU A 152 4.20 -6.59 12.87
N ALA A 153 3.88 -6.42 11.58
CA ALA A 153 4.73 -6.89 10.50
C ALA A 153 5.69 -5.76 10.10
N ILE A 154 7.00 -5.99 10.17
CA ILE A 154 8.04 -5.04 9.75
C ILE A 154 9.03 -5.78 8.88
N ASP A 155 9.11 -5.45 7.59
CA ASP A 155 10.04 -6.07 6.63
C ASP A 155 10.03 -7.61 6.70
N ASP A 156 8.83 -8.18 6.69
CA ASP A 156 8.53 -9.62 6.80
C ASP A 156 8.80 -10.26 8.19
N GLU A 157 9.30 -9.50 9.17
CA GLU A 157 9.41 -9.96 10.55
C GLU A 157 8.14 -9.63 11.36
N LEU A 158 7.75 -10.56 12.24
CA LEU A 158 6.61 -10.38 13.13
C LEU A 158 7.06 -10.01 14.54
N VAL A 159 6.67 -8.83 15.01
CA VAL A 159 6.93 -8.32 16.35
C VAL A 159 5.69 -8.45 17.20
N HIS A 160 5.77 -9.10 18.36
CA HIS A 160 4.64 -9.27 19.25
C HIS A 160 4.18 -7.93 19.85
N LEU A 161 2.87 -7.69 19.83
CA LEU A 161 2.22 -6.50 20.39
C LEU A 161 1.19 -6.82 21.48
N SER A 162 0.82 -8.09 21.68
CA SER A 162 -0.27 -8.47 22.61
C SER A 162 -0.13 -7.87 24.00
N ASP A 163 1.09 -7.86 24.57
CA ASP A 163 1.35 -7.32 25.92
C ASP A 163 1.35 -5.79 25.98
N LEU A 164 1.40 -5.12 24.82
CA LEU A 164 1.38 -3.67 24.67
C LEU A 164 -0.02 -3.13 24.34
N ARG A 165 -1.02 -4.01 24.23
CA ARG A 165 -2.39 -3.66 23.84
C ARG A 165 -3.06 -2.81 24.90
N ILE A 166 -3.38 -1.57 24.54
CA ILE A 166 -4.18 -0.64 25.35
C ILE A 166 -5.66 -0.92 25.15
N SER A 167 -6.09 -1.10 23.90
CA SER A 167 -7.50 -1.35 23.58
C SER A 167 -7.67 -2.06 22.25
N ARG A 168 -8.80 -2.78 22.11
CA ARG A 168 -9.32 -3.24 20.83
C ARG A 168 -10.83 -3.16 20.87
N ILE A 169 -11.42 -2.41 19.94
CA ILE A 169 -12.86 -2.16 19.90
C ILE A 169 -13.40 -2.27 18.48
N ASN A 170 -14.69 -2.58 18.38
CA ASN A 170 -15.49 -2.41 17.18
C ASN A 170 -16.07 -1.00 17.19
N ASP A 171 -15.77 -0.21 16.17
CA ASP A 171 -16.42 1.05 15.89
C ASP A 171 -17.10 0.94 14.52
N ASN A 172 -18.41 0.65 14.52
CA ASN A 172 -19.24 0.60 13.33
C ASN A 172 -18.68 -0.32 12.20
N GLY A 173 -18.16 -1.49 12.57
CA GLY A 173 -17.58 -2.47 11.65
C GLY A 173 -16.08 -2.31 11.41
N TYR A 174 -15.48 -1.22 11.91
CA TYR A 174 -14.03 -1.02 11.91
C TYR A 174 -13.42 -1.54 13.20
N ILE A 175 -12.39 -2.35 13.07
CA ILE A 175 -11.58 -2.81 14.19
C ILE A 175 -10.54 -1.75 14.45
N ASN A 176 -10.58 -1.18 15.65
CA ASN A 176 -9.67 -0.16 16.12
C ASN A 176 -8.82 -0.78 17.22
N CYS A 177 -7.52 -0.92 16.96
CA CYS A 177 -6.56 -1.45 17.91
C CYS A 177 -5.58 -0.37 18.35
N THR A 178 -5.32 -0.25 19.64
CA THR A 178 -4.37 0.71 20.20
C THR A 178 -3.31 0.00 21.02
N TYR A 179 -2.04 0.34 20.81
CA TYR A 179 -0.89 -0.23 21.52
C TYR A 179 0.05 0.85 22.00
N SER A 180 0.63 0.68 23.18
CA SER A 180 1.75 1.51 23.60
C SER A 180 2.95 1.26 22.66
N LEU A 181 3.69 2.30 22.32
CA LEU A 181 4.92 2.18 21.55
C LEU A 181 6.12 2.42 22.46
N ASN A 182 6.94 1.39 22.62
CA ASN A 182 8.26 1.55 23.22
C ASN A 182 9.29 2.02 22.17
N ASN A 183 10.43 2.51 22.65
CA ASN A 183 11.49 3.02 21.78
C ASN A 183 12.04 1.96 20.81
N GLU A 184 12.07 0.69 21.20
CA GLU A 184 12.55 -0.39 20.36
C GLU A 184 11.69 -0.54 19.10
N ILE A 185 10.37 -0.64 19.26
CA ILE A 185 9.42 -0.77 18.14
C ILE A 185 9.45 0.49 17.27
N LEU A 186 9.52 1.67 17.87
CA LEU A 186 9.56 2.94 17.15
C LEU A 186 10.81 3.05 16.26
N LEU A 187 11.97 2.65 16.78
CA LEU A 187 13.23 2.58 16.01
C LEU A 187 13.17 1.55 14.88
N ARG A 188 12.50 0.42 15.09
CA ARG A 188 12.28 -0.59 14.03
C ARG A 188 11.39 -0.03 12.93
N ILE A 189 10.29 0.62 13.27
CA ILE A 189 9.39 1.25 12.29
C ILE A 189 10.13 2.33 11.50
N GLN A 190 10.94 3.15 12.16
CA GLN A 190 11.70 4.22 11.49
C GLN A 190 12.61 3.71 10.37
N LYS A 191 13.14 2.49 10.49
CA LYS A 191 14.04 1.86 9.51
C LYS A 191 13.32 0.93 8.54
N ALA A 192 12.01 0.76 8.69
CA ALA A 192 11.23 -0.20 7.92
C ALA A 192 11.11 0.21 6.46
N LYS A 193 11.11 -0.76 5.56
CA LYS A 193 10.65 -0.57 4.16
C LYS A 193 9.16 -0.82 4.04
N THR A 194 8.62 -1.67 4.91
CA THR A 194 7.22 -2.05 4.97
C THR A 194 6.75 -2.19 6.40
N VAL A 195 5.50 -1.80 6.64
CA VAL A 195 4.82 -1.99 7.92
C VAL A 195 3.47 -2.66 7.71
N GLY A 196 3.01 -3.34 8.73
CA GLY A 196 1.73 -4.01 8.73
C GLY A 196 1.34 -4.46 10.12
N TYR A 197 0.17 -5.06 10.23
CA TYR A 197 -0.42 -5.51 11.45
C TYR A 197 -1.22 -6.80 11.19
N THR A 198 -1.13 -7.77 12.11
CA THR A 198 -1.85 -9.03 12.01
C THR A 198 -2.47 -9.44 13.34
N LEU A 199 -3.69 -10.00 13.24
CA LEU A 199 -4.41 -10.70 14.30
C LEU A 199 -4.52 -12.18 14.03
N GLN A 200 -4.28 -13.00 15.05
CA GLN A 200 -4.35 -14.44 14.97
C GLN A 200 -4.95 -15.03 16.26
N HIS A 201 -5.60 -16.20 16.15
CA HIS A 201 -6.08 -16.93 17.33
C HIS A 201 -4.95 -17.46 18.22
N SER A 202 -3.82 -17.82 17.62
CA SER A 202 -2.65 -18.31 18.34
C SER A 202 -1.38 -18.01 17.54
N THR A 203 -0.22 -18.18 18.16
CA THR A 203 1.08 -17.91 17.53
C THR A 203 1.35 -18.78 16.32
N ASP A 204 0.75 -19.98 16.30
CA ASP A 204 0.96 -21.04 15.32
C ASP A 204 -0.16 -21.09 14.27
N ALA A 205 -1.16 -20.22 14.38
CA ALA A 205 -2.28 -20.18 13.44
C ALA A 205 -1.78 -19.78 12.04
N ALA A 206 -2.14 -20.57 11.02
CA ALA A 206 -1.77 -20.27 9.64
C ALA A 206 -2.53 -19.09 9.04
N VAL A 207 -3.68 -18.73 9.62
CA VAL A 207 -4.57 -17.67 9.15
C VAL A 207 -4.44 -16.46 10.06
N TYR A 208 -4.39 -15.28 9.44
CA TYR A 208 -4.44 -14.00 10.14
C TYR A 208 -5.46 -13.06 9.49
N VAL A 209 -5.85 -12.03 10.24
CA VAL A 209 -6.62 -10.90 9.74
C VAL A 209 -5.82 -9.62 9.94
N GLY A 210 -5.89 -8.69 8.98
CA GLY A 210 -5.09 -7.46 8.97
C GLY A 210 -4.36 -7.28 7.64
N PHE A 211 -3.14 -6.74 7.68
CA PHE A 211 -2.36 -6.39 6.49
C PHE A 211 -0.86 -6.42 6.79
N GLN A 212 -0.02 -7.05 5.98
CA GLN A 212 1.42 -7.18 6.32
C GLN A 212 2.33 -6.19 5.61
N THR A 213 1.94 -5.67 4.44
CA THR A 213 2.89 -5.06 3.50
C THR A 213 2.47 -3.67 3.02
N MET A 214 2.21 -2.72 3.91
CA MET A 214 2.12 -1.31 3.52
C MET A 214 3.53 -0.75 3.31
N ARG A 215 3.80 -0.22 2.12
CA ARG A 215 5.10 0.42 1.84
C ARG A 215 5.29 1.60 2.80
N PHE A 216 6.42 1.65 3.48
CA PHE A 216 6.79 2.73 4.38
C PHE A 216 7.78 3.66 3.68
N ASP A 217 7.32 4.86 3.29
CA ASP A 217 8.15 5.92 2.71
C ASP A 217 8.04 7.23 3.52
N ALA A 218 7.70 7.10 4.81
CA ALA A 218 7.46 8.19 5.73
C ALA A 218 8.58 8.43 6.74
N GLU A 219 9.77 7.88 6.51
CA GLU A 219 10.93 7.99 7.42
C GLU A 219 11.19 9.45 7.85
N LEU A 220 11.30 10.38 6.90
CA LEU A 220 11.55 11.79 7.18
C LEU A 220 10.41 12.46 7.97
N LYS A 221 9.16 12.06 7.71
CA LYS A 221 7.98 12.56 8.43
C LYS A 221 7.99 12.07 9.88
N LEU A 222 8.30 10.80 10.09
CA LEU A 222 8.43 10.21 11.42
C LEU A 222 9.59 10.83 12.18
N GLN A 223 10.77 10.99 11.56
CA GLN A 223 11.91 11.69 12.16
C GLN A 223 11.55 13.13 12.58
N GLY A 224 10.81 13.86 11.74
CA GLY A 224 10.33 15.20 12.07
C GLY A 224 9.45 15.22 13.31
N LEU A 225 8.47 14.30 13.40
CA LEU A 225 7.60 14.16 14.58
C LEU A 225 8.41 13.80 15.83
N LEU A 226 9.32 12.84 15.75
CA LEU A 226 10.22 12.50 16.86
C LEU A 226 11.04 13.70 17.31
N GLY A 227 11.56 14.51 16.39
CA GLY A 227 12.30 15.73 16.73
C GLY A 227 11.45 16.78 17.47
N VAL A 228 10.15 16.84 17.19
CA VAL A 228 9.21 17.76 17.87
C VAL A 228 8.85 17.29 19.27
N PHE A 229 8.51 16.00 19.41
CA PHE A 229 7.98 15.46 20.68
C PHE A 229 9.07 14.90 21.60
N TYR A 230 10.25 14.56 21.07
CA TYR A 230 11.32 13.88 21.80
C TYR A 230 12.68 14.55 21.68
N ARG A 231 12.75 15.89 21.65
CA ARG A 231 14.01 16.66 21.57
C ARG A 231 15.18 15.93 22.26
N ALA A 232 16.02 15.31 21.42
CA ALA A 232 17.23 14.54 21.71
C ALA A 232 17.11 13.48 22.83
N ILE A 233 16.85 12.24 22.44
CA ILE A 233 17.71 11.17 22.96
C ILE A 233 19.08 11.44 22.33
N SER A 234 19.94 12.12 23.09
CA SER A 234 21.34 12.40 22.77
C SER A 234 22.11 11.13 22.47
#